data_AF-A0A146KGU9-F1
#
_entry.id   AF-A0A146KGU9-F1
#
_cell.length_a   1.000
_cell.length_b   1.000
_cell.length_c   1.000
_cell.angle_alpha   90.00
_cell.angle_beta   90.00
_cell.angle_gamma   90.00
#
_symmetry.space_group_name_H-M   'P 1'
#
loop_
_entity.id
_entity.type
_entity.pdbx_description
1 polymer ?
#
loop_
_entity_poly.entity_id
_entity_poly.type
_entity_poly.pdbx_seq_one_letter_code
_entity_poly.pdbx_strand_id
1 'polypeptide(L)'
;PISGLDDALAILIALKNLSIHGIICSFGNCAAEQVVKNVQKILSAHYHQYKAQLPPIYFGSMFPVSKIVRKTADISAKNEWHGYDGLGDVDEQLFDFEVQKLNVLTFQQFIEDFKQNPSEIISLGSLTSCYHIQKLCDFRIKVFAMCGCFPELFKSKAQCPV
;
A
#
# COMPACT_ATOMS: atom_id res chain seq x y z
N PRO A 1 -0.65 1.67 -2.89
CA PRO A 1 -0.73 0.33 -3.49
C PRO A 1 0.61 -0.32 -3.28
N ILE A 2 0.67 -1.44 -2.58
CA ILE A 2 1.94 -2.04 -2.15
C ILE A 2 2.49 -2.75 -3.36
N SER A 3 3.34 -2.03 -4.09
CA SER A 3 3.70 -2.38 -5.45
C SER A 3 5.09 -1.90 -5.81
N GLY A 4 5.93 -1.68 -4.79
CA GLY A 4 7.36 -1.49 -4.91
C GLY A 4 8.08 -1.80 -3.60
N LEU A 5 9.41 -1.94 -3.70
CA LEU A 5 10.31 -2.09 -2.54
C LEU A 5 10.10 -0.99 -1.49
N ASP A 6 9.81 0.24 -1.93
CA ASP A 6 9.55 1.37 -1.03
C ASP A 6 8.32 1.15 -0.15
N ASP A 7 7.24 0.58 -0.72
CA ASP A 7 6.04 0.27 0.06
C ASP A 7 6.31 -0.84 1.08
N ALA A 8 7.10 -1.85 0.69
CA ALA A 8 7.49 -2.93 1.59
C ALA A 8 8.32 -2.41 2.77
N LEU A 9 9.29 -1.55 2.50
CA LEU A 9 10.10 -0.88 3.51
C LEU A 9 9.23 0.02 4.41
N ALA A 10 8.32 0.81 3.84
CA ALA A 10 7.42 1.66 4.60
C ALA A 10 6.54 0.84 5.56
N ILE A 11 6.02 -0.32 5.12
CA ILE A 11 5.26 -1.24 5.99
C ILE A 11 6.12 -1.79 7.11
N LEU A 12 7.33 -2.27 6.81
CA LEU A 12 8.24 -2.81 7.84
C LEU A 12 8.62 -1.74 8.88
N ILE A 13 8.87 -0.51 8.45
CA ILE A 13 9.11 0.63 9.33
C ILE A 13 7.87 0.92 10.18
N ALA A 14 6.69 0.92 9.56
CA ALA A 14 5.43 1.18 10.25
C ALA A 14 5.13 0.11 11.31
N LEU A 15 5.29 -1.18 10.98
CA LEU A 15 5.12 -2.31 11.92
C LEU A 15 6.05 -2.22 13.13
N LYS A 16 7.26 -1.66 12.94
CA LYS A 16 8.24 -1.51 14.03
C LYS A 16 7.96 -0.32 14.94
N ASN A 17 7.39 0.77 14.40
CA ASN A 17 7.33 2.06 15.10
C ASN A 17 5.90 2.55 15.42
N LEU A 18 4.87 1.92 14.85
CA LEU A 18 3.49 2.34 14.97
C LEU A 18 2.59 1.16 15.37
N SER A 19 1.47 1.47 16.02
CA SER A 19 0.39 0.51 16.25
C SER A 19 -0.49 0.44 15.00
N ILE A 20 -0.29 -0.59 14.18
CA ILE A 20 -1.03 -0.77 12.92
C ILE A 20 -2.36 -1.48 13.21
N HIS A 21 -3.47 -0.76 13.04
CA HIS A 21 -4.82 -1.33 13.19
C HIS A 21 -5.23 -2.20 11.99
N GLY A 22 -4.63 -1.99 10.82
CA GLY A 22 -4.99 -2.70 9.60
C GLY A 22 -4.23 -2.24 8.38
N ILE A 23 -4.15 -3.10 7.37
CA ILE A 23 -3.53 -2.80 6.06
C ILE A 23 -4.58 -2.98 4.97
N ILE A 24 -4.87 -1.90 4.23
CA ILE A 24 -5.80 -1.94 3.10
C ILE A 24 -5.03 -2.15 1.80
N CYS A 25 -5.26 -3.27 1.13
CA CYS A 25 -4.67 -3.58 -0.16
C CYS A 25 -5.55 -3.05 -1.29
N SER A 26 -5.05 -2.10 -2.09
CA SER A 26 -5.80 -1.51 -3.21
C SER A 26 -4.97 -1.54 -4.49
N PHE A 27 -5.66 -1.44 -5.64
CA PHE A 27 -5.03 -1.42 -6.97
C PHE A 27 -4.05 -0.24 -7.14
N GLY A 28 -3.07 -0.42 -8.04
CA GLY A 28 -2.11 0.62 -8.41
C GLY A 28 -1.12 0.13 -9.45
N ASN A 29 0.16 -0.01 -9.07
CA ASN A 29 1.17 -0.54 -10.00
C ASN A 29 0.89 -2.03 -10.29
N CYS A 30 0.40 -2.78 -9.28
CA CYS A 30 -0.07 -4.15 -9.42
C CYS A 30 -1.59 -4.29 -9.17
N ALA A 31 -2.16 -5.43 -9.58
CA ALA A 31 -3.54 -5.79 -9.25
C ALA A 31 -3.71 -6.00 -7.74
N ALA A 32 -4.90 -5.71 -7.21
CA ALA A 32 -5.15 -5.75 -5.76
C ALA A 32 -4.88 -7.15 -5.16
N GLU A 33 -5.14 -8.21 -5.91
CA GLU A 33 -4.84 -9.60 -5.53
C GLU A 33 -3.34 -9.85 -5.39
N GLN A 34 -2.53 -9.25 -6.28
CA GLN A 34 -1.07 -9.35 -6.18
C GLN A 34 -0.54 -8.53 -5.00
N VAL A 35 -1.12 -7.35 -4.76
CA VAL A 35 -0.81 -6.52 -3.58
C VAL A 35 -1.03 -7.32 -2.30
N VAL A 36 -2.16 -8.04 -2.17
CA VAL A 36 -2.44 -8.91 -1.01
C VAL A 36 -1.34 -9.95 -0.80
N LYS A 37 -0.90 -10.64 -1.86
CA LYS A 37 0.18 -11.63 -1.77
C LYS A 37 1.47 -10.99 -1.26
N ASN A 38 1.82 -9.82 -1.80
CA ASN A 38 3.02 -9.09 -1.37
C ASN A 38 2.94 -8.69 0.11
N VAL A 39 1.77 -8.23 0.58
CA VAL A 39 1.57 -7.94 2.01
C VAL A 39 1.71 -9.20 2.86
N GLN A 40 1.13 -10.32 2.44
CA GLN A 40 1.28 -11.59 3.16
C GLN A 40 2.75 -12.02 3.26
N LYS A 41 3.55 -11.86 2.19
CA LYS A 41 5.01 -12.08 2.23
C LYS A 41 5.69 -11.18 3.28
N ILE A 42 5.41 -9.87 3.25
CA ILE A 42 6.01 -8.89 4.18
C ILE A 42 5.64 -9.20 5.63
N LEU A 43 4.36 -9.46 5.90
CA LEU A 43 3.88 -9.80 7.25
C LEU A 43 4.45 -11.13 7.74
N SER A 44 4.60 -12.11 6.85
CA SER A 44 5.24 -13.39 7.20
C SER A 44 6.70 -13.20 7.59
N ALA A 45 7.46 -12.43 6.80
CA ALA A 45 8.84 -12.09 7.13
C ALA A 45 8.95 -11.39 8.49
N HIS A 46 8.09 -10.39 8.73
CA HIS A 46 8.04 -9.69 10.01
C HIS A 46 7.69 -10.63 11.18
N TYR A 47 6.70 -11.50 11.01
CA TYR A 47 6.33 -12.49 12.02
C TYR A 47 7.47 -13.45 12.32
N HIS A 48 8.16 -13.96 11.30
CA HIS A 48 9.24 -14.91 11.52
C HIS A 48 10.43 -14.28 12.25
N GLN A 49 10.75 -13.02 11.94
CA GLN A 49 11.83 -12.28 12.58
C GLN A 49 11.51 -11.85 14.03
N TYR A 50 10.28 -11.40 14.31
CA TYR A 50 9.95 -10.75 15.59
C TYR A 50 8.92 -11.49 16.45
N LYS A 51 8.26 -12.52 15.91
CA LYS A 51 7.15 -13.26 16.54
C LYS A 51 6.04 -12.33 17.09
N ALA A 52 5.79 -11.24 16.37
CA ALA A 52 4.83 -10.20 16.74
C ALA A 52 3.42 -10.49 16.22
N GLN A 53 2.41 -9.88 16.85
CA GLN A 53 1.03 -9.91 16.35
C GLN A 53 0.95 -9.20 15.00
N LEU A 54 0.24 -9.81 14.05
CA LEU A 54 0.07 -9.27 12.71
C LEU A 54 -1.23 -8.48 12.60
N PRO A 55 -1.23 -7.31 11.93
CA PRO A 55 -2.44 -6.56 11.67
C PRO A 55 -3.33 -7.29 10.64
N PRO A 56 -4.66 -7.10 10.69
CA PRO A 56 -5.56 -7.63 9.68
C PRO A 56 -5.29 -6.99 8.31
N ILE A 57 -5.47 -7.80 7.26
CA ILE A 57 -5.42 -7.34 5.87
C ILE A 57 -6.86 -7.14 5.40
N TYR A 58 -7.13 -5.98 4.80
CA TYR A 58 -8.41 -5.66 4.18
C TYR A 58 -8.26 -5.53 2.67
N PHE A 59 -9.19 -6.11 1.92
CA PHE A 59 -9.28 -5.96 0.49
C PHE A 59 -9.98 -4.64 0.15
N GLY A 60 -9.24 -3.69 -0.41
CA GLY A 60 -9.72 -2.36 -0.77
C GLY A 60 -10.29 -2.27 -2.17
N SER A 61 -10.36 -1.05 -2.71
CA SER A 61 -10.91 -0.83 -4.05
C SER A 61 -10.03 -1.50 -5.12
N MET A 62 -10.68 -2.03 -6.16
CA MET A 62 -10.06 -2.65 -7.34
C MET A 62 -9.93 -1.71 -8.54
N PHE A 63 -10.68 -0.60 -8.55
CA PHE A 63 -10.77 0.30 -9.70
C PHE A 63 -10.76 1.76 -9.28
N PRO A 64 -10.23 2.67 -10.13
CA PRO A 64 -10.26 4.10 -9.85
C PRO A 64 -11.69 4.62 -9.81
N VAL A 65 -11.93 5.62 -8.95
CA VAL A 65 -13.23 6.30 -8.84
C VAL A 65 -13.59 7.00 -10.15
N SER A 66 -12.58 7.56 -10.82
CA SER A 66 -12.77 8.28 -12.08
C SER A 66 -12.71 7.32 -13.27
N LYS A 67 -13.73 7.41 -14.14
CA LYS A 67 -13.76 6.73 -15.45
C LYS A 67 -12.78 7.32 -16.46
N ILE A 68 -12.22 8.51 -16.18
CA ILE A 68 -11.28 9.23 -17.06
C ILE A 68 -9.87 8.70 -16.90
N VAL A 69 -9.51 8.25 -15.69
CA VAL A 69 -8.22 7.61 -15.42
C VAL A 69 -8.27 6.21 -16.02
N ARG A 70 -7.86 6.09 -17.29
CA ARG A 70 -7.61 4.80 -17.93
C ARG A 70 -6.50 4.08 -17.16
N LYS A 71 -6.61 2.76 -17.07
CA LYS A 71 -5.64 1.83 -16.47
C LYS A 71 -4.21 2.29 -16.80
N THR A 72 -3.42 2.60 -15.77
CA THR A 72 -2.11 3.24 -15.86
C THR A 72 -1.08 2.40 -16.61
N ALA A 73 -0.22 3.12 -17.34
CA ALA A 73 1.08 2.77 -17.90
C ALA A 73 1.20 1.46 -18.70
N ASP A 74 1.82 1.56 -19.87
CA ASP A 74 2.24 0.43 -20.70
C ASP A 74 2.92 -0.63 -19.82
N ILE A 75 2.59 -1.92 -20.02
CA ILE A 75 3.05 -3.03 -19.17
C ILE A 75 4.58 -3.06 -19.08
N SER A 76 5.25 -2.60 -20.15
CA SER A 76 6.70 -2.41 -20.24
C SER A 76 7.25 -1.51 -19.13
N ALA A 77 6.67 -0.33 -18.92
CA ALA A 77 7.14 0.61 -17.91
C ALA A 77 6.91 0.11 -16.48
N LYS A 78 5.93 -0.75 -16.22
CA LYS A 78 5.67 -1.27 -14.85
C LYS A 78 6.67 -2.33 -14.41
N ASN A 79 7.07 -3.20 -15.33
CA ASN A 79 8.04 -4.26 -15.04
C ASN A 79 9.44 -3.69 -14.80
N GLU A 80 9.79 -2.55 -15.42
CA GLU A 80 11.10 -1.91 -15.27
C GLU A 80 11.40 -1.43 -13.84
N TRP A 81 10.39 -1.04 -13.06
CA TRP A 81 10.61 -0.45 -11.72
C TRP A 81 10.38 -1.42 -10.56
N HIS A 82 9.49 -2.41 -10.73
CA HIS A 82 9.00 -3.21 -9.59
C HIS A 82 8.97 -4.72 -9.82
N GLY A 83 9.49 -5.20 -10.95
CA GLY A 83 9.37 -6.61 -11.35
C GLY A 83 7.94 -6.97 -11.78
N TYR A 84 7.74 -8.21 -12.21
CA TYR A 84 6.44 -8.73 -12.64
C TYR A 84 5.45 -8.87 -11.48
N ASP A 85 5.94 -9.21 -10.29
CA ASP A 85 5.11 -9.41 -9.10
C ASP A 85 4.91 -8.14 -8.24
N GLY A 86 5.61 -7.04 -8.56
CA GLY A 86 5.55 -5.77 -7.82
C GLY A 86 6.38 -5.72 -6.54
N LEU A 87 7.18 -6.75 -6.28
CA LEU A 87 8.11 -6.84 -5.15
C LEU A 87 9.54 -7.15 -5.62
N GLY A 88 9.84 -6.90 -6.89
CA GLY A 88 11.15 -7.21 -7.48
C GLY A 88 11.36 -8.69 -7.79
N ASP A 89 10.28 -9.45 -7.97
CA ASP A 89 10.31 -10.88 -8.33
C ASP A 89 11.10 -11.73 -7.34
N VAL A 90 10.98 -11.39 -6.05
CA VAL A 90 11.63 -12.13 -4.96
C VAL A 90 11.15 -13.57 -4.96
N ASP A 91 12.08 -14.48 -5.20
CA ASP A 91 11.85 -15.92 -5.20
C ASP A 91 11.52 -16.40 -3.79
N GLU A 92 10.33 -16.98 -3.63
CA GLU A 92 9.84 -17.52 -2.36
C GLU A 92 10.71 -18.68 -1.86
N GLN A 93 11.43 -19.37 -2.76
CA GLN A 93 12.37 -20.44 -2.38
C GLN A 93 13.58 -19.92 -1.60
N LEU A 94 13.85 -18.61 -1.64
CA LEU A 94 14.91 -17.97 -0.87
C LEU A 94 14.51 -17.72 0.59
N PHE A 95 13.22 -17.81 0.92
CA PHE A 95 12.78 -17.71 2.30
C PHE A 95 13.06 -19.02 3.04
N ASP A 96 13.64 -18.91 4.22
CA ASP A 96 13.79 -20.03 5.17
C ASP A 96 12.48 -20.30 5.95
N PHE A 97 11.37 -19.74 5.48
CA PHE A 97 10.07 -19.82 6.12
C PHE A 97 8.92 -19.89 5.11
N GLU A 98 7.81 -20.50 5.55
CA GLU A 98 6.57 -20.51 4.78
C GLU A 98 5.82 -19.17 4.90
N VAL A 99 5.34 -18.68 3.76
CA VAL A 99 4.46 -17.52 3.69
C VAL A 99 3.08 -17.88 4.26
N GLN A 100 2.67 -17.17 5.31
CA GLN A 100 1.39 -17.38 5.95
C GLN A 100 0.25 -16.84 5.08
N LYS A 101 -0.74 -17.69 4.81
CA LYS A 101 -2.01 -17.28 4.17
C LYS A 101 -2.93 -16.66 5.21
N LEU A 102 -2.73 -15.37 5.46
CA LEU A 102 -3.56 -14.59 6.38
C LEU A 102 -4.97 -14.40 5.82
N ASN A 103 -5.97 -14.41 6.70
CA ASN A 103 -7.35 -14.08 6.31
C ASN A 103 -7.43 -12.64 5.79
N VAL A 104 -8.13 -12.46 4.68
CA VAL A 104 -8.32 -11.15 4.04
C VAL A 104 -9.75 -10.72 4.24
N LEU A 105 -9.94 -9.64 5.00
CA LEU A 105 -11.23 -9.08 5.34
C LEU A 105 -11.73 -8.16 4.22
N THR A 106 -13.04 -7.91 4.20
CA THR A 106 -13.65 -7.02 3.21
C THR A 106 -13.42 -5.54 3.55
N PHE A 107 -13.52 -4.67 2.54
CA PHE A 107 -13.51 -3.22 2.78
C PHE A 107 -14.65 -2.77 3.70
N GLN A 108 -15.80 -3.46 3.68
CA GLN A 108 -16.93 -3.13 4.56
C GLN A 108 -16.57 -3.39 6.03
N GLN A 109 -15.94 -4.53 6.32
CA GLN A 109 -15.42 -4.83 7.66
C GLN A 109 -14.38 -3.80 8.11
N PHE A 110 -13.51 -3.35 7.20
CA PHE A 110 -12.60 -2.23 7.51
C PHE A 110 -13.37 -0.98 7.97
N ILE A 111 -14.43 -0.59 7.27
CA ILE A 111 -15.21 0.60 7.62
C ILE A 111 -15.87 0.44 9.00
N GLU A 112 -16.37 -0.75 9.32
CA GLU A 112 -16.95 -1.05 10.63
C GLU A 112 -15.90 -0.95 11.74
N ASP A 113 -14.75 -1.60 11.56
CA ASP A 113 -13.63 -1.56 12.52
C ASP A 113 -13.09 -0.13 12.69
N PHE A 114 -12.94 0.62 11.59
CA PHE A 114 -12.42 1.99 11.58
C PHE A 114 -13.38 2.99 12.23
N LYS A 115 -14.70 2.79 12.10
CA LYS A 115 -15.69 3.61 12.81
C LYS A 115 -15.66 3.40 14.31
N GLN A 116 -15.36 2.18 14.76
CA GLN A 116 -15.23 1.87 16.18
C GLN A 116 -13.92 2.44 16.77
N ASN A 117 -12.83 2.39 16.01
CA ASN A 117 -11.52 2.87 16.43
C ASN A 117 -10.89 3.77 15.35
N PRO A 118 -11.35 5.04 15.22
CA PRO A 118 -10.81 5.97 14.25
C PRO A 118 -9.31 6.20 14.45
N SER A 119 -8.55 6.13 13.36
CA SER A 119 -7.10 6.32 13.37
C SER A 119 -6.62 7.12 12.16
N GLU A 120 -5.35 7.51 12.18
CA GLU A 120 -4.72 8.22 11.05
C GLU A 120 -4.45 7.25 9.90
N ILE A 121 -4.63 7.70 8.66
CA ILE A 121 -4.41 6.88 7.47
C ILE A 121 -3.09 7.27 6.82
N ILE A 122 -2.22 6.29 6.59
CA ILE A 122 -1.01 6.44 5.77
C ILE A 122 -1.31 5.81 4.40
N SER A 123 -1.37 6.64 3.35
CA SER A 123 -1.56 6.18 1.97
C SER A 123 -0.24 6.17 1.21
N LEU A 124 0.18 4.97 0.81
CA LEU A 124 1.37 4.74 -0.02
C LEU A 124 1.03 4.66 -1.53
N GLY A 125 0.02 5.40 -1.97
CA GLY A 125 -0.26 5.57 -3.40
C GLY A 125 -1.70 6.01 -3.64
N SER A 126 -2.41 5.39 -4.60
CA SER A 126 -3.78 5.74 -4.99
C SER A 126 -4.70 6.03 -3.79
N LEU A 127 -5.26 7.24 -3.77
CA LEU A 127 -6.21 7.71 -2.75
C LEU A 127 -7.64 7.21 -2.97
N THR A 128 -7.84 6.24 -3.86
CA THR A 128 -9.19 5.72 -4.18
C THR A 128 -9.86 5.14 -2.94
N SER A 129 -9.15 4.32 -2.15
CA SER A 129 -9.71 3.83 -0.88
C SER A 129 -10.01 4.97 0.07
N CYS A 130 -9.11 5.95 0.26
CA CYS A 130 -9.33 7.12 1.11
C CYS A 130 -10.60 7.90 0.73
N TYR A 131 -10.86 8.08 -0.57
CA TYR A 131 -12.09 8.69 -1.05
C TYR A 131 -13.34 7.93 -0.58
N HIS A 132 -13.35 6.60 -0.70
CA HIS A 132 -14.46 5.78 -0.23
C HIS A 132 -14.61 5.83 1.29
N ILE A 133 -13.51 5.79 2.05
CA ILE A 133 -13.55 5.89 3.52
C ILE A 133 -14.20 7.23 3.92
N GLN A 134 -13.77 8.35 3.32
CA GLN A 134 -14.33 9.67 3.61
C GLN A 134 -15.80 9.81 3.23
N LYS A 135 -16.28 9.04 2.23
CA LYS A 135 -17.71 9.00 1.85
C LYS A 135 -18.55 8.16 2.80
N LEU A 136 -17.98 7.14 3.42
CA LEU A 136 -18.68 6.18 4.27
C LEU A 136 -18.57 6.50 5.76
N CYS A 137 -17.63 7.36 6.16
CA CYS A 137 -17.43 7.81 7.53
C CYS A 137 -17.97 9.23 7.73
N ASP A 138 -18.68 9.43 8.84
CA ASP A 138 -19.32 10.72 9.18
C ASP A 138 -18.40 11.65 9.99
N PHE A 139 -17.08 11.41 9.95
CA PHE A 139 -16.07 12.18 10.67
C PHE A 139 -14.91 12.57 9.77
N ARG A 140 -14.13 13.56 10.22
CA ARG A 140 -12.94 14.03 9.51
C ARG A 140 -11.81 13.04 9.68
N ILE A 141 -11.22 12.63 8.56
CA ILE A 141 -10.10 11.69 8.54
C ILE A 141 -8.80 12.46 8.33
N LYS A 142 -7.76 12.10 9.10
CA LYS A 142 -6.41 12.61 8.88
C LYS A 142 -5.65 11.63 8.00
N VAL A 143 -5.13 12.14 6.87
CA VAL A 143 -4.44 11.33 5.85
C VAL A 143 -3.04 11.89 5.63
N PHE A 144 -2.04 11.03 5.74
CA PHE A 144 -0.67 11.25 5.27
C PHE A 144 -0.51 10.49 3.95
N ALA A 145 -0.23 11.20 2.86
CA ALA A 145 -0.19 10.61 1.54
C ALA A 145 1.19 10.80 0.91
N MET A 146 1.76 9.71 0.41
CA MET A 146 2.89 9.76 -0.51
C MET A 146 2.35 10.00 -1.93
N CYS A 147 2.17 11.26 -2.30
CA CYS A 147 1.67 11.62 -3.63
C CYS A 147 1.99 13.07 -4.00
N GLY A 148 1.84 13.36 -5.30
CA GLY A 148 1.98 14.71 -5.85
C GLY A 148 3.41 15.00 -6.29
N CYS A 149 3.51 15.69 -7.41
CA CYS A 149 4.75 16.34 -7.85
C CYS A 149 4.43 17.82 -7.96
N PHE A 150 5.20 18.66 -7.29
CA PHE A 150 5.02 20.10 -7.28
C PHE A 150 6.31 20.76 -7.80
N PRO A 151 6.60 20.69 -9.11
CA PRO A 151 7.86 21.18 -9.67
C PRO A 151 8.14 22.65 -9.33
N GLU A 152 7.07 23.45 -9.24
CA GLU A 152 7.09 24.86 -8.87
C GLU A 152 7.68 25.11 -7.47
N LEU A 153 7.54 24.16 -6.54
CA LEU A 153 8.14 24.24 -5.20
C LEU A 153 9.64 23.94 -5.20
N PHE A 154 10.16 23.34 -6.27
CA PHE A 154 11.55 22.92 -6.42
C PHE A 154 12.30 23.70 -7.51
N LYS A 155 11.84 24.92 -7.85
CA LYS A 155 12.62 25.90 -8.63
C LYS A 155 13.86 26.33 -7.85
N SER A 156 14.82 25.43 -7.69
CA SER A 156 16.17 25.76 -7.26
C SER A 156 16.85 26.53 -8.40
N LYS A 157 17.61 27.56 -8.04
CA LYS A 157 18.50 28.31 -8.93
C LYS A 157 19.65 27.42 -9.41
N ALA A 158 19.37 26.33 -10.10
CA ALA A 158 20.38 25.52 -10.77
C ALA A 158 20.80 26.25 -12.06
N GLN A 159 21.59 27.31 -11.92
CA GLN A 159 22.48 27.72 -12.99
C GLN A 159 23.60 26.68 -13.03
N CYS A 160 23.54 25.75 -13.99
CA CYS A 160 24.73 25.01 -14.38
C CYS A 160 25.76 26.03 -14.90
N PRO A 161 26.95 26.15 -14.29
CA PRO A 161 28.05 26.82 -14.96
C PRO A 161 28.44 25.96 -16.16
N VAL A 162 28.36 26.55 -17.34
CA VAL A 162 28.83 26.00 -18.62
C VAL A 162 30.35 26.01 -18.64
#